data_AF-A0A946KFC1-F1
#
_entry.id   AF-A0A946KFC1-F1
#
_cell.length_a   1.000
_cell.length_b   1.000
_cell.length_c   1.000
_cell.angle_alpha   90.00
_cell.angle_beta   90.00
_cell.angle_gamma   90.00
#
_symmetry.space_group_name_H-M   'P 1'
#
loop_
_entity.id
_entity.type
_entity.pdbx_description
1 polymer ?
#
loop_
_entity_poly.entity_id
_entity_poly.type
_entity_poly.pdbx_seq_one_letter_code
_entity_poly.pdbx_strand_id
1 'polypeptide(L)'
;FVATKTAKIFGRFFRPVAELTTEKNSLVNSLEDPSDVEVGVIAAQQDTLVSLESTRLGVPHEHITLPCLHSAVLFRQDAASLIHSFLKTGNFGNAKGSAVNLQKT
;
A
#
# COMPACT_ATOMS: atom_id res chain seq x y z
N PHE A 1 0.84 11.01 9.70
CA PHE A 1 -0.25 10.20 10.27
C PHE A 1 -1.03 11.01 11.31
N VAL A 2 -2.30 11.36 11.03
CA VAL A 2 -3.15 12.11 11.99
C VAL A 2 -3.51 11.26 13.22
N ALA A 3 -3.48 9.93 13.10
CA ALA A 3 -3.77 9.04 14.24
C ALA A 3 -2.72 9.09 15.36
N THR A 4 -1.47 9.49 15.08
CA THR A 4 -0.42 9.60 16.12
C THR A 4 -0.66 10.79 17.05
N LYS A 5 -1.36 11.84 16.61
CA LYS A 5 -1.62 13.03 17.45
C LYS A 5 -2.78 12.83 18.44
N THR A 6 -3.72 11.94 18.16
CA THR A 6 -4.90 11.69 19.00
C THR A 6 -4.76 10.47 19.92
N ALA A 7 -3.78 9.60 19.67
CA ALA A 7 -3.54 8.37 20.44
C ALA A 7 -3.31 8.61 21.94
N LYS A 8 -2.62 9.70 22.32
CA LYS A 8 -2.36 10.03 23.73
C LYS A 8 -3.61 10.39 24.55
N ILE A 9 -4.68 10.83 23.88
CA ILE A 9 -5.92 11.26 24.54
C ILE A 9 -6.99 10.17 24.49
N PHE A 10 -7.02 9.33 23.45
CA PHE A 10 -8.08 8.33 23.22
C PHE A 10 -7.65 6.86 23.30
N GLY A 11 -6.36 6.56 23.46
CA GLY A 11 -5.82 5.19 23.39
C GLY A 11 -6.36 4.21 24.45
N ARG A 12 -6.99 4.70 25.52
CA ARG A 12 -7.57 3.85 26.57
C ARG A 12 -8.99 3.38 26.29
N PHE A 13 -9.70 4.00 25.34
CA PHE A 13 -11.11 3.67 25.03
C PHE A 13 -11.30 2.93 23.70
N PHE A 14 -10.31 2.97 22.81
CA PHE A 14 -10.38 2.30 21.50
C PHE A 14 -9.17 1.39 21.30
N ARG A 15 -9.25 0.17 21.84
CA ARG A 15 -8.28 -0.91 21.63
C ARG A 15 -7.86 -1.10 20.16
N PRO A 16 -8.76 -0.99 19.15
CA PRO A 16 -8.39 -1.09 17.74
C PRO A 16 -7.38 -0.02 17.29
N VAL A 17 -7.43 1.18 17.88
CA VAL A 17 -6.50 2.26 17.53
C VAL A 17 -5.12 2.01 18.12
N ALA A 18 -5.03 1.43 19.33
CA ALA A 18 -3.77 1.05 19.97
C ALA A 18 -3.03 -0.07 19.18
N GLU A 19 -3.78 -1.05 18.70
CA GLU A 19 -3.27 -2.21 17.95
C GLU A 19 -2.83 -1.86 16.51
N LEU A 20 -3.37 -0.78 15.94
CA LEU A 20 -2.99 -0.22 14.63
C LEU A 20 -1.98 0.94 14.74
N THR A 21 -1.43 1.21 15.93
CA THR A 21 -0.39 2.22 16.08
C THR A 21 0.94 1.76 15.50
N THR A 22 1.80 2.73 15.21
CA THR A 22 3.21 2.52 14.84
C THR A 22 4.12 2.18 16.04
N GLU A 23 3.56 1.96 17.23
CA GLU A 23 4.34 1.57 18.41
C GLU A 23 4.96 0.19 18.21
N LYS A 24 6.22 -0.01 18.60
CA LYS A 24 6.96 -1.26 18.32
C LYS A 24 6.27 -2.53 18.80
N ASN A 25 5.48 -2.43 19.86
CA ASN A 25 4.78 -3.57 20.47
C ASN A 25 3.29 -3.62 20.09
N SER A 26 2.87 -2.89 19.04
CA SER A 26 1.50 -2.97 18.54
C SER A 26 1.26 -4.33 17.88
N LEU A 27 0.02 -4.80 17.93
CA LEU A 27 -0.36 -6.08 17.34
C LEU A 27 0.01 -6.14 15.86
N VAL A 28 -0.21 -5.06 15.10
CA VAL A 28 0.13 -5.00 13.66
C VAL A 28 1.62 -5.22 13.39
N ASN A 29 2.50 -4.86 14.32
CA ASN A 29 3.95 -5.10 14.21
C ASN A 29 4.37 -6.51 14.65
N SER A 30 3.44 -7.31 15.19
CA SER A 30 3.66 -8.73 15.53
C SER A 30 3.03 -9.70 14.53
N LEU A 31 2.31 -9.19 13.53
CA LEU A 31 1.72 -10.04 12.50
C LEU A 31 2.82 -10.54 11.56
N GLU A 32 2.75 -11.84 11.26
CA GLU A 32 3.61 -12.45 10.26
C GLU A 32 3.14 -12.07 8.85
N ASP A 33 4.09 -12.01 7.93
CA ASP A 33 3.78 -11.85 6.51
C ASP A 33 3.02 -13.09 5.99
N PRO A 34 2.07 -12.91 5.06
CA PRO A 34 1.37 -14.04 4.46
C PRO A 34 2.34 -14.95 3.69
N SER A 35 2.22 -16.27 3.87
CA SER A 35 3.15 -17.25 3.30
C SER A 35 2.50 -18.26 2.35
N ASP A 36 1.17 -18.32 2.30
CA ASP A 36 0.37 -19.28 1.57
C ASP A 36 -0.37 -18.68 0.36
N VAL A 37 -0.08 -17.42 0.02
CA VAL A 37 -0.69 -16.69 -1.08
C VAL A 37 0.34 -15.89 -1.88
N GLU A 38 0.10 -15.72 -3.17
CA GLU A 38 0.88 -14.80 -3.99
C GLU A 38 0.52 -13.35 -3.63
N VAL A 39 1.53 -12.50 -3.46
CA VAL A 39 1.34 -11.11 -3.05
C VAL A 39 1.87 -10.15 -4.11
N GLY A 40 1.02 -9.20 -4.48
CA GLY A 40 1.36 -8.05 -5.32
C GLY A 40 1.09 -6.75 -4.57
N VAL A 41 2.10 -5.87 -4.51
CA VAL A 41 2.02 -4.57 -3.84
C VAL A 41 2.09 -3.44 -4.87
N ILE A 42 1.03 -2.61 -4.92
CA ILE A 42 1.02 -1.35 -5.67
C ILE A 42 1.13 -0.20 -4.67
N ALA A 43 2.32 0.38 -4.55
CA ALA A 43 2.60 1.46 -3.61
C ALA A 43 2.47 2.84 -4.26
N ALA A 44 1.95 3.82 -3.50
CA ALA A 44 1.98 5.22 -3.87
C ALA A 44 3.37 5.81 -3.61
N GLN A 45 4.01 6.38 -4.63
CA GLN A 45 5.34 6.97 -4.50
C GLN A 45 5.34 8.25 -3.64
N GLN A 46 4.24 9.00 -3.65
CA GLN A 46 4.10 10.27 -2.92
C GLN A 46 3.22 10.10 -1.67
N ASP A 47 3.18 8.89 -1.11
CA ASP A 47 2.42 8.59 0.10
C ASP A 47 2.98 9.38 1.31
N THR A 48 2.08 10.03 2.04
CA THR A 48 2.41 10.81 3.26
C THR A 48 1.91 10.12 4.55
N LEU A 49 1.23 8.98 4.40
CA LEU A 49 0.65 8.18 5.45
C LEU A 49 1.49 6.94 5.73
N VAL A 50 1.92 6.25 4.68
CA VAL A 50 2.70 5.00 4.74
C VAL A 50 4.03 5.21 4.02
N SER A 51 5.14 4.80 4.64
CA SER A 51 6.45 4.87 4.00
C SER A 51 6.59 3.76 2.95
N LEU A 52 7.35 4.01 1.88
CA LEU A 52 7.59 2.99 0.85
C LEU A 52 8.19 1.71 1.44
N GLU A 53 9.12 1.83 2.39
CA GLU A 53 9.76 0.67 3.03
C GLU A 53 8.77 -0.17 3.84
N SER A 54 7.76 0.46 4.45
CA SER A 54 6.67 -0.25 5.15
C SER A 54 5.77 -1.06 4.21
N THR A 55 5.92 -0.91 2.89
CA THR A 55 5.19 -1.70 1.88
C THR A 55 6.00 -2.87 1.34
N ARG A 56 7.23 -3.07 1.82
CA ARG A 56 8.10 -4.19 1.42
C ARG A 56 7.97 -5.32 2.43
N LEU A 57 7.37 -6.43 2.00
CA LEU A 57 7.26 -7.63 2.83
C LEU A 57 8.58 -8.40 2.85
N GLY A 58 8.82 -9.16 3.92
CA GLY A 58 9.96 -10.07 4.06
C GLY A 58 9.81 -11.36 3.24
N VAL A 59 8.63 -11.62 2.69
CA VAL A 59 8.33 -12.75 1.80
C VAL A 59 8.42 -12.37 0.32
N PRO A 60 8.63 -13.32 -0.61
CA PRO A 60 8.59 -13.04 -2.03
C PRO A 60 7.26 -12.41 -2.45
N HIS A 61 7.34 -11.24 -3.09
CA HIS A 61 6.19 -10.50 -3.58
C HIS A 61 6.61 -9.68 -4.80
N GLU A 62 5.65 -9.38 -5.66
CA GLU A 62 5.86 -8.38 -6.69
C GLU A 62 5.55 -6.99 -6.14
N HIS A 63 6.33 -6.00 -6.57
CA HIS A 63 6.23 -4.64 -6.05
C HIS A 63 6.37 -3.62 -7.17
N ILE A 64 5.41 -2.69 -7.27
CA ILE A 64 5.45 -1.57 -8.20
C ILE A 64 5.02 -0.27 -7.52
N THR A 65 5.60 0.84 -7.95
CA THR A 65 5.25 2.18 -7.46
C THR A 65 4.55 3.00 -8.53
N LEU A 66 3.49 3.72 -8.15
CA LEU A 66 2.81 4.70 -8.99
C LEU A 66 3.06 6.13 -8.48
N PRO A 67 3.31 7.12 -9.36
CA PRO A 67 3.56 8.51 -8.95
C PRO A 67 2.26 9.21 -8.55
N CYS A 68 1.74 8.90 -7.36
CA CYS A 68 0.53 9.49 -6.81
C CYS A 68 0.52 9.50 -5.27
N LEU A 69 -0.48 10.18 -4.69
CA LEU A 69 -0.80 10.14 -3.26
C LEU A 69 -1.50 8.81 -2.89
N HIS A 70 -1.52 8.49 -1.59
CA HIS A 70 -2.07 7.25 -1.02
C HIS A 70 -3.41 6.80 -1.62
N SER A 71 -4.49 7.56 -1.36
CA SER A 71 -5.84 7.17 -1.80
C SER A 71 -6.04 7.29 -3.31
N ALA A 72 -5.15 7.99 -4.03
CA ALA A 72 -5.27 8.14 -5.46
C ALA A 72 -5.03 6.81 -6.21
N VAL A 73 -4.29 5.86 -5.61
CA VAL A 73 -4.06 4.52 -6.19
C VAL A 73 -5.37 3.84 -6.59
N LEU A 74 -6.41 3.97 -5.75
CA LEU A 74 -7.73 3.33 -5.93
C LEU A 74 -8.47 3.81 -7.18
N PHE A 75 -8.16 5.02 -7.67
CA PHE A 75 -8.87 5.65 -8.79
C PHE A 75 -8.04 5.68 -10.07
N ARG A 76 -6.85 5.09 -10.08
CA ARG A 76 -5.97 5.09 -11.25
C ARG A 76 -6.30 3.92 -12.18
N GLN A 77 -6.45 4.25 -13.46
CA GLN A 77 -6.66 3.24 -14.50
C GLN A 77 -5.46 2.30 -14.68
N ASP A 78 -4.23 2.79 -14.50
CA ASP A 78 -3.05 1.95 -14.57
C ASP A 78 -2.94 1.00 -13.37
N ALA A 79 -3.37 1.40 -12.17
CA ALA A 79 -3.52 0.49 -11.03
C ALA A 79 -4.51 -0.65 -11.32
N ALA A 80 -5.66 -0.36 -11.91
CA ALA A 80 -6.62 -1.39 -12.32
C ALA A 80 -6.02 -2.37 -13.36
N SER A 81 -5.23 -1.84 -14.30
CA SER A 81 -4.56 -2.66 -15.32
C SER A 81 -3.49 -3.58 -14.71
N LEU A 82 -2.72 -3.05 -13.74
CA LEU A 82 -1.74 -3.82 -12.97
C LEU A 82 -2.40 -4.93 -12.16
N ILE A 83 -3.48 -4.63 -11.44
CA ILE A 83 -4.26 -5.62 -10.68
C ILE A 83 -4.73 -6.74 -11.60
N HIS A 84 -5.30 -6.39 -12.76
CA HIS A 84 -5.75 -7.39 -13.73
C HIS A 84 -4.61 -8.29 -14.24
N SER A 85 -3.44 -7.72 -14.56
CA SER A 85 -2.26 -8.52 -14.94
C SER A 85 -1.83 -9.46 -13.81
N PHE A 86 -1.69 -8.94 -12.59
CA PHE A 86 -1.28 -9.74 -11.44
C PHE A 86 -2.24 -10.89 -11.18
N LEU A 87 -3.55 -10.63 -11.16
CA LEU A 87 -4.56 -11.68 -10.95
C LEU A 87 -4.54 -12.75 -12.04
N LYS A 88 -4.10 -12.41 -13.26
CA LYS A 88 -4.05 -13.34 -14.38
C LYS A 88 -2.76 -14.15 -14.43
N THR A 89 -1.63 -13.56 -14.04
CA THR A 89 -0.29 -14.12 -14.32
C THR A 89 0.65 -14.14 -13.12
N GLY A 90 0.20 -13.73 -11.94
CA GLY A 90 1.05 -13.51 -10.77
C GLY A 90 2.09 -12.40 -10.94
N ASN A 91 1.96 -11.59 -12.01
CA ASN A 91 2.93 -10.56 -12.39
C ASN A 91 2.22 -9.30 -12.93
N PHE A 92 2.65 -8.10 -12.56
CA PHE A 92 2.25 -6.78 -13.04
C PHE A 92 2.70 -6.55 -14.49
N GLY A 93 3.74 -7.26 -14.92
CA GLY A 93 4.31 -7.18 -16.26
C GLY A 93 5.10 -5.90 -16.50
N ASN A 94 5.50 -5.64 -17.76
CA ASN A 94 6.23 -4.43 -18.15
C ASN A 94 5.30 -3.21 -18.24
N ALA A 95 4.82 -2.74 -17.10
CA ALA A 95 4.12 -1.45 -16.98
C ALA A 95 5.12 -0.29 -16.94
N LYS A 96 6.04 -0.21 -17.90
CA LYS A 96 6.73 1.05 -18.19
C LYS A 96 5.77 1.92 -19.00
N GLY A 97 4.86 2.58 -18.29
CA GLY A 97 4.08 3.73 -18.73
C GLY A 97 3.64 3.75 -20.20
N SER A 98 2.46 3.19 -20.48
CA SER A 98 1.62 3.76 -21.53
C SER A 98 1.18 5.14 -21.05
N ALA A 99 2.04 6.14 -21.24
CA ALA A 99 1.65 7.53 -21.23
C ALA A 99 0.65 7.71 -22.38
N VAL A 100 -0.63 7.51 -22.08
CA VAL A 100 -1.72 7.88 -22.97
C VAL A 100 -1.62 9.40 -23.13
N ASN A 101 -1.12 9.80 -24.29
CA ASN A 101 -1.01 11.17 -24.73
C ASN A 101 -2.43 11.69 -24.93
N LEU A 102 -3.02 12.28 -23.88
CA LEU A 102 -4.32 12.93 -23.99
C LEU A 102 -4.11 14.27 -24.71
N GLN A 103 -4.05 14.22 -26.03
CA GLN A 103 -4.16 15.42 -26.86
C GLN A 103 -5.54 16.02 -26.66
N LYS A 104 -5.51 17.24 -26.12
CA LYS A 104 -6.62 18.15 -25.87
C LYS A 104 -7.33 18.44 -27.20
N THR A 105 -8.62 18.13 -27.30
CA THR A 105 -9.56 18.72 -28.27
C THR A 105 -10.53 19.62 -27.52
#